data_AF-A0A3A9AXV0-F1
#
_entry.id   AF-A0A3A9AXV0-F1
#
_cell.length_a   1.000
_cell.length_b   1.000
_cell.length_c   1.000
_cell.angle_alpha   90.00
_cell.angle_beta   90.00
_cell.angle_gamma   90.00
#
_symmetry.space_group_name_H-M   'P 1'
#
loop_
_entity.id
_entity.type
_entity.pdbx_description
1 polymer ?
#
loop_
_entity_poly.entity_id
_entity_poly.type
_entity_poly.pdbx_seq_one_letter_code
_entity_poly.pdbx_strand_id
1 'polypeptide(L)'
;MEILEWIRLILGASLLLIGLIIFFVELYGIFHFRYVLNRMHAAAMGDTLGISCSLIGLMIFSGLNFTTFKMMLVVAFLWFASPVSSHLLSNLEVTTNENLKKYCQVYENLADLEKELLEEEQEKTGRDTV
;
A
#
# COMPACT_ATOMS: atom_id res chain seq x y z
N MET A 1 12.76 11.21 -35.07
CA MET A 1 12.43 9.89 -34.48
C MET A 1 13.30 9.62 -33.26
N GLU A 2 14.59 9.97 -33.27
CA GLU A 2 15.50 9.91 -32.10
C GLU A 2 15.01 10.62 -30.81
N ILE A 3 14.46 11.84 -30.91
CA ILE A 3 14.12 12.66 -29.72
C ILE A 3 13.03 12.04 -28.85
N LEU A 4 12.04 11.37 -29.46
CA LEU A 4 10.98 10.69 -28.73
C LEU A 4 11.50 9.47 -27.96
N GLU A 5 12.49 8.78 -28.52
CA GLU A 5 13.13 7.62 -27.89
C GLU A 5 13.98 8.05 -26.70
N TRP A 6 14.75 9.15 -26.84
CA TRP A 6 15.49 9.76 -25.73
C TRP A 6 14.57 10.24 -24.60
N ILE A 7 13.45 10.89 -24.93
CA ILE A 7 12.45 11.31 -23.93
C ILE A 7 11.87 10.09 -23.20
N ARG A 8 11.54 9.02 -23.93
CA ARG A 8 11.02 7.77 -23.35
C ARG A 8 12.04 7.09 -22.44
N LEU A 9 13.31 7.13 -22.82
CA LEU A 9 14.45 6.63 -22.03
C LEU A 9 14.59 7.39 -20.71
N ILE A 10 14.62 8.73 -20.77
CA ILE A 10 14.77 9.59 -19.59
C ILE A 10 13.59 9.43 -18.64
N LEU A 11 12.37 9.36 -19.18
CA LEU A 11 11.15 9.18 -18.39
C LEU A 11 11.07 7.79 -17.75
N GLY A 12 11.44 6.73 -18.48
CA GLY A 12 11.49 5.37 -17.94
C GLY A 12 12.57 5.21 -16.86
N ALA A 13 13.75 5.78 -17.09
CA ALA A 13 14.86 5.75 -16.14
C ALA A 13 14.54 6.51 -14.84
N SER A 14 13.89 7.68 -14.94
CA SER A 14 13.48 8.42 -13.74
C SER A 14 12.43 7.65 -12.93
N LEU A 15 11.47 7.00 -13.60
CA LEU A 15 10.46 6.17 -12.93
C LEU A 15 11.09 4.95 -12.22
N LEU A 16 12.06 4.29 -12.85
CA LEU A 16 12.80 3.19 -12.20
C LEU A 16 13.62 3.67 -11.00
N LEU A 17 14.24 4.84 -11.09
CA LEU A 17 14.94 5.46 -9.96
C LEU A 17 13.99 5.76 -8.79
N ILE A 18 12.80 6.27 -9.08
CA ILE A 18 11.76 6.49 -8.06
C ILE A 18 11.33 5.16 -7.43
N GLY A 19 11.08 4.14 -8.25
CA GLY A 19 10.77 2.78 -7.77
C GLY A 19 11.85 2.23 -6.83
N LEU A 20 13.13 2.42 -7.18
CA LEU A 20 14.26 2.02 -6.34
C LEU A 20 14.28 2.74 -4.98
N ILE A 21 14.01 4.05 -4.96
CA ILE A 21 13.93 4.82 -3.71
C ILE A 21 12.78 4.30 -2.84
N ILE A 22 11.64 3.98 -3.44
CA ILE A 22 10.49 3.40 -2.73
C ILE A 22 10.87 2.06 -2.08
N PHE A 23 11.59 1.18 -2.79
CA PHE A 23 12.10 -0.07 -2.21
C PHE A 23 13.06 0.17 -1.02
N PHE A 24 13.90 1.20 -1.09
CA PHE A 24 14.76 1.56 0.04
C PHE A 24 13.95 2.03 1.25
N VAL A 25 12.90 2.83 1.03
CA VAL A 25 12.00 3.30 2.10
C VAL A 25 11.23 2.13 2.71
N GLU A 26 10.76 1.19 1.89
CA GLU A 26 10.11 -0.04 2.34
C GLU A 26 11.04 -0.86 3.25
N LEU A 27 12.27 -1.11 2.79
CA LEU A 27 13.27 -1.85 3.55
C LEU A 27 13.51 -1.17 4.91
N TYR A 28 13.66 0.16 4.89
CA TYR A 28 13.85 0.94 6.11
C TYR A 28 12.64 0.87 7.05
N GLY A 29 11.41 0.97 6.51
CA GLY A 29 10.17 0.84 7.27
C GLY A 29 10.07 -0.51 7.97
N ILE A 30 10.55 -1.58 7.32
CA ILE A 30 10.58 -2.92 7.89
C ILE A 30 11.46 -3.03 9.14
N PHE A 31 12.59 -2.32 9.17
CA PHE A 31 13.50 -2.32 10.31
C PHE A 31 13.05 -1.37 11.43
N HIS A 32 12.29 -0.32 11.11
CA HIS A 32 11.88 0.68 12.10
C HIS A 32 10.63 0.28 12.90
N PHE A 33 9.65 -0.41 12.27
CA PHE A 33 8.39 -0.71 12.94
C PHE A 33 8.47 -1.92 13.87
N ARG A 34 8.14 -1.70 15.15
CA ARG A 34 8.08 -2.74 16.20
C ARG A 34 6.83 -3.61 16.17
N TYR A 35 5.75 -3.14 15.52
CA TYR A 35 4.48 -3.88 15.42
C TYR A 35 4.39 -4.63 14.09
N VAL A 36 4.04 -5.92 14.16
CA VAL A 36 4.09 -6.84 13.01
C VAL A 36 3.10 -6.47 11.90
N LEU A 37 1.89 -6.00 12.26
CA LEU A 37 0.89 -5.56 11.28
C LEU A 37 1.34 -4.28 10.56
N ASN A 38 1.96 -3.34 11.29
CA ASN A 38 2.45 -2.09 10.70
C ASN A 38 3.66 -2.36 9.79
N ARG A 39 4.51 -3.32 10.15
CA ARG A 39 5.61 -3.79 9.30
C ARG A 39 5.13 -4.41 8.00
N MET A 40 4.12 -5.28 8.05
CA MET A 40 3.56 -5.90 6.83
C MET A 40 2.74 -4.93 5.99
N HIS A 41 2.06 -3.95 6.60
CA HIS A 41 1.41 -2.88 5.84
C HIS A 41 2.43 -2.00 5.11
N ALA A 42 3.53 -1.63 5.77
CA ALA A 42 4.63 -0.90 5.14
C ALA A 42 5.26 -1.71 3.99
N ALA A 43 5.46 -3.02 4.17
CA ALA A 43 5.94 -3.92 3.12
C ALA A 43 4.96 -3.98 1.94
N ALA A 44 3.67 -4.18 2.20
CA ALA A 44 2.64 -4.25 1.16
C ALA A 44 2.48 -2.92 0.40
N MET A 45 2.61 -1.76 1.06
CA MET A 45 2.62 -0.46 0.38
C MET A 45 3.86 -0.29 -0.50
N GLY A 46 5.03 -0.70 -0.04
CA GLY A 46 6.27 -0.69 -0.81
C GLY A 46 6.20 -1.59 -2.04
N ASP A 47 5.71 -2.82 -1.89
CA ASP A 47 5.50 -3.74 -2.99
C ASP A 47 4.49 -3.18 -4.00
N THR A 48 3.32 -2.72 -3.54
CA THR A 48 2.28 -2.23 -4.45
C THR A 48 2.68 -0.96 -5.19
N LEU A 49 3.33 0.01 -4.54
CA LEU A 49 3.75 1.26 -5.19
C LEU A 49 5.09 1.13 -5.92
N GLY A 50 6.07 0.47 -5.30
CA GLY A 50 7.43 0.28 -5.84
C GLY A 50 7.44 -0.64 -7.06
N ILE A 51 6.78 -1.80 -6.97
CA ILE A 51 6.68 -2.73 -8.12
C ILE A 51 5.82 -2.12 -9.21
N SER A 52 4.68 -1.49 -8.89
CA SER A 52 3.82 -0.87 -9.93
C SER A 52 4.52 0.28 -10.65
N CYS A 53 5.18 1.19 -9.91
CA CYS A 53 5.95 2.29 -10.48
C CYS A 53 7.09 1.76 -11.36
N SER A 54 7.83 0.75 -10.90
CA SER A 54 8.91 0.13 -11.67
C SER A 54 8.41 -0.57 -12.94
N LEU A 55 7.29 -1.31 -12.84
CA LEU A 55 6.68 -1.99 -13.97
C LEU A 55 6.12 -1.01 -15.00
N ILE A 56 5.52 0.10 -14.57
CA ILE A 56 5.07 1.17 -15.47
C ILE A 56 6.28 1.82 -16.17
N GLY A 57 7.38 2.04 -15.45
CA GLY A 57 8.62 2.56 -16.04
C GLY A 57 9.19 1.63 -17.11
N LEU A 58 9.14 0.32 -16.84
CA LEU A 58 9.57 -0.70 -17.79
C LEU A 58 8.61 -0.85 -18.99
N MET A 59 7.30 -0.69 -18.79
CA MET A 59 6.32 -0.65 -19.87
C MET A 59 6.56 0.55 -20.80
N ILE A 60 6.86 1.72 -20.23
CA ILE A 60 7.26 2.91 -21.00
C ILE A 60 8.57 2.63 -21.74
N PHE A 61 9.54 1.97 -21.12
CA PHE A 61 10.81 1.62 -21.76
C PHE A 61 10.65 0.59 -22.89
N SER A 62 9.79 -0.42 -22.74
CA SER A 62 9.59 -1.51 -23.71
C SER A 62 8.62 -1.18 -24.85
N GLY A 63 7.74 -0.18 -24.67
CA GLY A 63 6.75 0.24 -25.66
C GLY A 63 5.47 -0.62 -25.67
N LEU A 64 4.50 -0.30 -26.55
CA LEU A 64 3.23 -1.03 -26.68
C LEU A 64 3.44 -2.37 -27.42
N ASN A 65 3.85 -3.38 -26.68
CA ASN A 65 4.01 -4.76 -27.16
C ASN A 65 3.15 -5.73 -26.32
N PHE A 66 3.03 -6.99 -26.76
CA PHE A 66 2.33 -8.06 -26.01
C PHE A 66 2.87 -8.23 -24.57
N THR A 67 4.13 -7.85 -24.34
CA THR A 67 4.79 -7.80 -23.04
C THR A 67 4.11 -6.83 -22.07
N THR A 68 3.71 -5.65 -22.54
CA THR A 68 3.06 -4.60 -21.73
C THR A 68 1.71 -5.07 -21.21
N PHE A 69 0.97 -5.84 -22.01
CA PHE A 69 -0.28 -6.45 -21.58
C PHE A 69 -0.09 -7.48 -20.45
N LYS A 70 0.97 -8.32 -20.53
CA LYS A 70 1.32 -9.24 -19.44
C LYS A 70 1.70 -8.49 -18.16
N MET A 71 2.49 -7.42 -18.26
CA MET A 71 2.88 -6.61 -17.09
C MET A 71 1.68 -5.93 -16.43
N MET A 72 0.74 -5.42 -17.22
CA MET A 72 -0.50 -4.82 -16.71
C MET A 72 -1.34 -5.84 -15.92
N LEU A 73 -1.43 -7.08 -16.41
CA LEU A 73 -2.14 -8.16 -15.70
C LEU A 73 -1.50 -8.46 -14.34
N VAL A 74 -0.17 -8.46 -14.27
CA VAL A 74 0.57 -8.66 -13.00
C VAL A 74 0.25 -7.54 -12.00
N VAL A 75 0.26 -6.27 -12.44
CA VAL A 75 -0.09 -5.13 -11.57
C VAL A 75 -1.52 -5.24 -11.06
N ALA A 76 -2.47 -5.56 -11.93
CA ALA A 76 -3.87 -5.74 -11.53
C ALA A 76 -4.03 -6.86 -10.50
N PHE A 77 -3.36 -7.99 -10.72
CA PHE A 77 -3.38 -9.11 -9.78
C PHE A 77 -2.78 -8.74 -8.42
N LEU A 78 -1.67 -8.00 -8.42
CA LEU A 78 -1.03 -7.51 -7.20
C LEU A 78 -1.96 -6.58 -6.40
N TRP A 79 -2.76 -5.77 -7.10
CA TRP A 79 -3.72 -4.88 -6.46
C TRP A 79 -4.84 -5.63 -5.75
N PHE A 80 -5.32 -6.75 -6.31
CA PHE A 80 -6.26 -7.63 -5.63
C PHE A 80 -5.61 -8.42 -4.48
N ALA A 81 -4.32 -8.74 -4.57
CA ALA A 81 -3.59 -9.42 -3.51
C ALA A 81 -3.40 -8.56 -2.25
N SER A 82 -3.30 -7.23 -2.39
CA SER A 82 -3.11 -6.29 -1.27
C SER A 82 -4.25 -6.29 -0.21
N PRO A 83 -5.54 -6.11 -0.58
CA PRO A 83 -6.64 -6.15 0.38
C PRO A 83 -6.84 -7.55 0.97
N VAL A 84 -6.64 -8.61 0.17
CA VAL A 84 -6.75 -10.00 0.63
C VAL A 84 -5.69 -10.31 1.69
N SER A 85 -4.43 -9.92 1.43
CA SER A 85 -3.32 -10.09 2.37
C SER A 85 -3.55 -9.31 3.66
N SER A 86 -4.04 -8.06 3.56
CA SER A 86 -4.36 -7.23 4.72
C SER A 86 -5.45 -7.86 5.59
N HIS A 87 -6.50 -8.42 4.96
CA HIS A 87 -7.60 -9.03 5.69
C HIS A 87 -7.20 -10.36 6.37
N LEU A 88 -6.47 -11.22 5.66
CA LEU A 88 -5.96 -12.48 6.22
C LEU A 88 -5.00 -12.22 7.38
N LEU A 89 -4.11 -11.23 7.23
CA LEU A 89 -3.14 -10.90 8.26
C LEU A 89 -3.79 -10.36 9.54
N SER A 90 -4.84 -9.53 9.40
CA SER A 90 -5.63 -9.06 10.55
C SER A 90 -6.23 -10.23 11.33
N ASN A 91 -6.83 -11.21 10.62
CA ASN A 91 -7.38 -12.41 11.24
C ASN A 91 -6.31 -13.26 11.94
N LEU A 92 -5.12 -13.40 11.32
CA LEU A 92 -4.00 -14.15 11.90
C LEU A 92 -3.48 -13.50 13.18
N GLU A 93 -3.31 -12.17 13.17
CA GLU A 93 -2.82 -11.41 14.33
C GLU A 93 -3.82 -11.49 15.50
N VAL A 94 -5.12 -11.35 15.22
CA VAL A 94 -6.20 -11.51 16.23
C VAL A 94 -6.21 -12.91 16.85
N THR A 95 -5.94 -13.95 16.05
CA THR A 95 -5.96 -15.35 16.52
C THR A 95 -4.70 -15.73 17.29
N THR A 96 -3.55 -15.14 16.94
CA THR A 96 -2.24 -15.58 17.45
C THR A 96 -1.77 -14.77 18.66
N ASN A 97 -2.17 -13.51 18.79
CA ASN A 97 -1.58 -12.59 19.76
C ASN A 97 -2.54 -12.26 20.93
N GLU A 98 -2.33 -12.88 22.09
CA GLU A 98 -3.08 -12.61 23.33
C GLU A 98 -2.84 -11.18 23.91
N ASN A 99 -1.84 -10.44 23.42
CA ASN A 99 -1.49 -9.09 23.90
C ASN A 99 -1.97 -7.95 22.97
N LEU A 100 -2.94 -8.21 22.09
CA LEU A 100 -3.43 -7.23 21.10
C LEU A 100 -4.04 -5.96 21.73
N LYS A 101 -4.72 -6.10 22.89
CA LYS A 101 -5.34 -4.99 23.65
C LYS A 101 -4.36 -3.89 24.07
N LYS A 102 -3.05 -4.13 24.05
CA LYS A 102 -2.04 -3.14 24.47
C LYS A 102 -1.71 -2.11 23.39
N TYR A 103 -1.94 -2.42 22.12
CA TYR A 103 -1.55 -1.58 20.98
C TYR A 103 -2.71 -1.27 20.02
N CYS A 104 -3.82 -2.01 20.11
CA CYS A 104 -5.01 -1.78 19.30
C CYS A 104 -6.26 -1.90 20.19
N GLN A 105 -7.17 -0.93 20.12
CA GLN A 105 -8.49 -1.06 20.76
C GLN A 105 -9.29 -2.10 19.98
N VAL A 106 -9.35 -3.30 20.54
CA VAL A 106 -10.17 -4.38 19.99
C VAL A 106 -11.54 -4.26 20.63
N TYR A 107 -12.52 -3.80 19.85
CA TYR A 107 -13.92 -3.81 20.26
C TYR A 107 -14.45 -5.24 20.11
N GLU A 108 -14.90 -5.83 21.21
CA GLU A 108 -15.54 -7.15 21.19
C GLU A 108 -16.92 -7.11 20.52
N ASN A 109 -17.56 -5.93 20.46
CA ASN A 109 -18.85 -5.73 19.79
C ASN A 109 -18.85 -4.51 18.87
N LEU A 110 -19.44 -4.68 17.68
CA LEU A 110 -19.65 -3.59 16.72
C LEU A 110 -20.46 -2.43 17.31
N ALA A 111 -21.40 -2.74 18.22
CA ALA A 111 -22.26 -1.76 18.86
C ALA A 111 -21.50 -0.76 19.75
N ASP A 112 -20.35 -1.15 20.31
CA ASP A 112 -19.54 -0.27 21.13
C ASP A 112 -18.72 0.69 20.24
N LEU A 113 -18.24 0.21 19.09
CA LEU A 113 -17.57 1.05 18.07
C LEU A 113 -18.55 2.05 17.44
N GLU A 114 -19.78 1.61 17.15
CA GLU A 114 -20.80 2.46 16.52
C GLU A 114 -21.18 3.64 17.42
N LYS A 115 -21.25 3.42 18.75
CA LYS A 115 -21.50 4.50 19.71
C LYS A 115 -20.38 5.53 19.74
N GLU A 116 -19.13 5.08 19.75
CA GLU A 116 -17.97 5.98 19.82
C GLU A 116 -17.81 6.79 18.52
N LEU A 117 -18.05 6.19 17.35
CA LEU A 117 -18.07 6.90 16.07
C LEU A 117 -19.20 7.93 15.98
N LEU A 118 -20.39 7.61 16.50
CA LEU A 118 -21.50 8.56 16.57
C LEU A 118 -21.20 9.72 17.51
N GLU A 119 -20.53 9.47 18.64
CA GLU A 119 -20.07 10.51 19.56
C GLU A 119 -19.05 11.44 18.89
N GLU A 120 -18.08 10.91 18.12
CA GLU A 120 -17.12 11.70 17.34
C GLU A 120 -17.78 12.51 16.20
N GLU A 121 -18.75 11.93 15.49
CA GLU A 121 -19.49 12.66 14.43
C GLU A 121 -20.35 13.80 15.00
N GLN A 122 -20.94 13.62 16.19
CA GLN A 122 -21.66 14.67 16.90
C GLN A 122 -20.72 15.80 17.36
N GLU A 123 -19.52 15.46 17.81
CA GLU A 123 -18.51 16.44 18.20
C GLU A 123 -17.99 17.26 17.00
N LYS A 124 -17.81 16.63 15.83
CA LYS A 124 -17.45 17.33 14.59
C LYS A 124 -18.60 18.20 14.06
N THR A 125 -19.81 17.64 13.98
CA THR A 125 -21.01 18.39 13.56
C THR A 125 -21.27 19.61 14.44
N GLY A 126 -21.05 19.51 15.76
CA GLY A 126 -21.18 20.64 16.68
C GLY A 126 -20.10 21.72 16.53
N ARG A 127 -18.92 21.37 16.00
CA ARG A 127 -17.80 22.29 15.74
C ARG A 127 -17.95 23.03 14.41
N ASP A 128 -18.71 22.47 13.47
CA ASP A 128 -18.95 23.03 12.14
C ASP A 128 -20.15 24.01 12.12
N THR A 129 -20.96 24.04 13.17
CA THR A 129 -22.16 24.89 13.31
C THR A 129 -21.99 26.15 14.18
N VAL A 130 -20.78 26.41 14.72
CA VAL A 130 -20.46 27.59 15.56
C VAL A 130 -19.58 28.58 14.81
#